data_AF-A0A9D9EKF8-F1
#
_entry.id   AF-A0A9D9EKF8-F1
#
_cell.length_a   1.000
_cell.length_b   1.000
_cell.length_c   1.000
_cell.angle_alpha   90.00
_cell.angle_beta   90.00
_cell.angle_gamma   90.00
#
_symmetry.space_group_name_H-M   'P 1'
#
loop_
_entity.id
_entity.type
_entity.pdbx_description
1 polymer ?
#
loop_
_entity_poly.entity_id
_entity_poly.type
_entity_poly.pdbx_seq_one_letter_code
_entity_poly.pdbx_strand_id
1 'polypeptide(L)'
;MKTGAAGAISILVLCCTVFHACEDLAGDCTAAEGIKETALVRFRPAVAGTRALDPDEMRISDLNIFVFNEYGILEGRAYLTGLSSGGDGTGYCWSIDLLRNAEYSFYACANFGYETAIGTLEDLKAMRYHIAYPDDYSIGMPMSGKLEHVTVTEGEVTVPLERLMARISICVDRSRLDEDVEFNIKSIKVERCPRSVTPFMSSHASDPFDFFPSGFMRKDYETDVLNTVYSDGTSGEVSLYMLENMQGDLLPGNEDESLKVLPENSGSRAFCSYIEIRSEYLSDSQYSRPGEYLVYRFYPGEDPGNFDICRNSEYKIRIMPEGSGLNGTEWRIDKSGIESFARTLELSYSSLNFSYAGESTVIRPYLTPEGSGDTRLYWDSDDKSVATVSGDGTVTARGEGTCRIICYAADGSGCSAECAVTVRFSPYYMKIFPGNFIRCRKGEVVEVSCEYFPPSAPFDVGIEELEYDKGRGIYDYAVGEDGKSVTLYTKERGSGLLYMEAGYPLNQAEMIFLVID
;
A
#
# COMPACT_ATOMS: atom_id res chain seq x y z
N MET A 1 41.36 -51.32 31.79
CA MET A 1 40.29 -50.80 32.67
C MET A 1 39.04 -50.72 31.78
N LYS A 2 38.18 -51.74 31.75
CA LYS A 2 37.02 -51.99 32.66
C LYS A 2 36.20 -50.69 32.85
N THR A 3 34.89 -50.59 32.62
CA THR A 3 33.77 -51.54 32.37
C THR A 3 32.57 -50.64 32.03
N GLY A 4 31.75 -50.90 31.00
CA GLY A 4 30.45 -51.62 31.09
C GLY A 4 29.28 -50.61 31.04
N ALA A 5 28.04 -50.90 30.66
CA ALA A 5 27.37 -51.97 29.94
C ALA A 5 25.89 -51.51 29.77
N ALA A 6 25.15 -52.15 28.85
CA ALA A 6 23.69 -52.19 28.70
C ALA A 6 23.00 -50.94 28.10
N GLY A 7 22.05 -51.06 27.16
CA GLY A 7 21.39 -52.25 26.65
C GLY A 7 20.64 -51.95 25.34
N ALA A 8 20.69 -52.93 24.44
CA ALA A 8 19.89 -53.01 23.23
C ALA A 8 18.50 -53.54 23.58
N ILE A 9 17.46 -52.99 22.96
CA ILE A 9 16.17 -53.65 22.79
C ILE A 9 15.75 -53.50 21.34
N SER A 10 15.96 -54.56 20.58
CA SER A 10 15.36 -54.82 19.28
C SER A 10 14.05 -55.54 19.52
N ILE A 11 12.91 -54.94 19.15
CA ILE A 11 11.62 -55.62 19.16
C ILE A 11 11.33 -56.11 17.74
N LEU A 12 11.51 -57.42 17.57
CA LEU A 12 11.02 -58.24 16.49
C LEU A 12 9.57 -58.63 16.85
N VAL A 13 8.56 -58.11 16.16
CA VAL A 13 7.19 -58.65 16.27
C VAL A 13 6.94 -59.55 15.07
N LEU A 14 6.80 -60.84 15.36
CA LEU A 14 6.33 -61.86 14.43
C LEU A 14 4.92 -61.51 13.97
N CYS A 15 4.76 -61.46 12.64
CA CYS A 15 3.48 -61.56 11.97
C CYS A 15 3.02 -63.04 12.07
N CYS A 16 1.98 -63.30 12.87
CA CYS A 16 1.25 -64.56 12.85
C CYS A 16 -0.18 -64.29 12.36
N THR A 17 -0.39 -64.54 11.07
CA THR A 17 -1.69 -64.88 10.51
C THR A 17 -2.14 -66.24 11.02
N VAL A 18 -3.32 -66.31 11.66
CA VAL A 18 -4.14 -67.52 11.71
C VAL A 18 -5.58 -67.13 11.41
N PHE A 19 -6.06 -67.52 10.22
CA PHE A 19 -7.47 -67.70 9.94
C PHE A 19 -7.96 -68.95 10.68
N HIS A 20 -9.12 -68.86 11.34
CA HIS A 20 -10.11 -69.94 11.38
C HIS A 20 -11.51 -69.32 11.49
N ALA A 21 -12.43 -69.90 10.73
CA ALA A 21 -13.83 -69.52 10.60
C ALA A 21 -14.73 -70.37 11.53
N CYS A 22 -15.97 -69.89 11.66
CA CYS A 22 -17.19 -70.55 12.17
C CYS A 22 -17.26 -70.86 13.67
N GLU A 23 -18.28 -70.30 14.35
CA GLU A 23 -19.57 -70.99 14.52
C GLU A 23 -20.64 -70.04 15.07
N ASP A 24 -21.86 -70.22 14.57
CA ASP A 24 -23.10 -69.61 15.04
C ASP A 24 -23.32 -69.86 16.54
N LEU A 25 -23.48 -68.79 17.29
CA LEU A 25 -24.23 -68.81 18.55
C LEU A 25 -25.30 -67.72 18.47
N ALA A 26 -26.46 -68.13 17.94
CA ALA A 26 -27.73 -67.52 18.26
C ALA A 26 -27.94 -67.63 19.78
N GLY A 27 -27.41 -66.66 20.51
CA GLY A 27 -27.78 -66.39 21.89
C GLY A 27 -28.99 -65.46 21.89
N ASP A 28 -30.13 -65.97 22.32
CA ASP A 28 -31.30 -65.18 22.72
C ASP A 28 -30.84 -64.02 23.61
N CYS A 29 -30.77 -62.81 23.05
CA CYS A 29 -30.64 -61.60 23.85
C CYS A 29 -32.02 -61.33 24.45
N THR A 30 -32.26 -61.86 25.64
CA THR A 30 -33.32 -61.34 26.50
C THR A 30 -33.08 -59.85 26.66
N ALA A 31 -33.95 -59.03 26.07
CA ALA A 31 -33.96 -57.59 26.26
C ALA A 31 -34.05 -57.32 27.76
N ALA A 32 -32.92 -56.97 28.38
CA ALA A 32 -32.95 -56.26 29.64
C ALA A 32 -33.61 -54.93 29.31
N GLU A 33 -34.88 -54.77 29.68
CA GLU A 33 -35.57 -53.48 29.68
C GLU A 33 -34.81 -52.56 30.63
N GLY A 34 -33.76 -51.91 30.12
CA GLY A 34 -33.00 -50.92 30.86
C GLY A 34 -33.93 -49.76 31.20
N ILE A 35 -33.85 -49.29 32.44
CA ILE A 35 -34.64 -48.16 32.91
C ILE A 35 -34.17 -46.92 32.13
N LYS A 36 -35.07 -46.34 31.33
CA LYS A 36 -34.85 -45.02 30.72
C LYS A 36 -35.09 -43.94 31.77
N GLU A 37 -34.17 -43.00 31.87
CA GLU A 37 -34.28 -41.82 32.71
C GLU A 37 -34.10 -40.55 31.88
N THR A 38 -34.84 -39.50 32.24
CA THR A 38 -34.71 -38.20 31.60
C THR A 38 -33.41 -37.54 32.05
N ALA A 39 -32.43 -37.48 31.16
CA ALA A 39 -31.20 -36.74 31.35
C ALA A 39 -31.42 -35.26 30.99
N LEU A 40 -30.89 -34.36 31.81
CA LEU A 40 -30.82 -32.92 31.50
C LEU A 40 -29.45 -32.61 30.93
N VAL A 41 -29.40 -32.11 29.70
CA VAL A 41 -28.17 -31.71 29.03
C VAL A 41 -28.14 -30.19 28.90
N ARG A 42 -27.15 -29.54 29.54
CA ARG A 42 -26.90 -28.11 29.43
C ARG A 42 -25.83 -27.83 28.40
N PHE A 43 -26.13 -26.98 27.43
CA PHE A 43 -25.19 -26.46 26.45
C PHE A 43 -24.89 -25.01 26.79
N ARG A 44 -23.63 -24.69 27.12
CA ARG A 44 -23.26 -23.32 27.50
C ARG A 44 -21.94 -22.89 26.85
N PRO A 45 -21.74 -21.60 26.54
CA PRO A 45 -20.46 -21.14 26.01
C PRO A 45 -19.31 -21.45 26.98
N ALA A 46 -18.18 -21.88 26.42
CA ALA A 46 -16.99 -22.28 27.18
C ALA A 46 -16.21 -21.08 27.75
N VAL A 47 -16.39 -19.88 27.17
CA VAL A 47 -15.67 -18.67 27.57
C VAL A 47 -16.37 -18.00 28.76
N ALA A 48 -15.61 -17.60 29.79
CA ALA A 48 -16.09 -16.69 30.81
C ALA A 48 -16.23 -15.29 30.18
N GLY A 49 -17.48 -14.82 30.04
CA GLY A 49 -17.89 -13.67 29.23
C GLY A 49 -16.83 -12.59 29.01
N THR A 50 -16.44 -12.41 27.74
CA THR A 50 -15.83 -11.17 27.30
C THR A 50 -16.90 -10.08 27.41
N ARG A 51 -16.52 -8.86 27.82
CA ARG A 51 -17.46 -7.72 27.86
C ARG A 51 -17.72 -7.13 26.47
N ALA A 52 -17.50 -7.90 25.40
CA ALA A 52 -17.76 -7.45 24.04
C ALA A 52 -19.27 -7.28 23.87
N LEU A 53 -19.69 -6.06 23.53
CA LEU A 53 -21.11 -5.75 23.30
C LEU A 53 -21.56 -6.11 21.88
N ASP A 54 -20.64 -6.06 20.93
CA ASP A 54 -20.86 -6.41 19.54
C ASP A 54 -19.57 -6.99 18.95
N PRO A 55 -19.58 -8.24 18.47
CA PRO A 55 -20.67 -9.22 18.63
C PRO A 55 -20.88 -9.68 20.08
N ASP A 56 -22.11 -10.09 20.40
CA ASP A 56 -22.39 -10.84 21.63
C ASP A 56 -21.81 -12.26 21.50
N GLU A 57 -20.60 -12.42 22.05
CA GLU A 57 -19.82 -13.66 21.99
C GLU A 57 -20.42 -14.81 22.83
N MET A 58 -21.48 -14.54 23.60
CA MET A 58 -22.14 -15.50 24.51
C MET A 58 -23.53 -15.90 24.04
N ARG A 59 -24.08 -15.21 23.03
CA ARG A 59 -25.42 -15.46 22.50
C ARG A 59 -25.50 -16.84 21.85
N ILE A 60 -26.56 -17.57 22.16
CA ILE A 60 -26.99 -18.78 21.45
C ILE A 60 -28.43 -18.54 21.00
N SER A 61 -28.68 -18.49 19.70
CA SER A 61 -29.99 -18.22 19.06
C SER A 61 -30.63 -19.47 18.47
N ASP A 62 -29.80 -20.43 18.04
CA ASP A 62 -30.19 -21.76 17.59
C ASP A 62 -29.17 -22.81 18.06
N LEU A 63 -29.62 -24.07 18.11
CA LEU A 63 -28.81 -25.19 18.57
C LEU A 63 -29.21 -26.49 17.84
N ASN A 64 -28.27 -27.05 17.09
CA ASN A 64 -28.30 -28.43 16.63
C ASN A 64 -27.70 -29.33 17.72
N ILE A 65 -28.36 -30.44 18.05
CA ILE A 65 -27.95 -31.39 19.10
C ILE A 65 -27.94 -32.80 18.51
N PHE A 66 -26.90 -33.58 18.83
CA PHE A 66 -26.76 -34.99 18.45
C PHE A 66 -26.29 -35.81 19.64
N VAL A 67 -26.91 -36.97 19.85
CA VAL A 67 -26.55 -37.92 20.91
C VAL A 67 -26.34 -39.29 20.28
N PHE A 68 -25.13 -39.83 20.43
CA PHE A 68 -24.76 -41.15 19.95
C PHE A 68 -24.52 -42.09 21.13
N ASN A 69 -24.91 -43.36 21.03
CA ASN A 69 -24.54 -44.38 22.03
C ASN A 69 -23.10 -44.89 21.83
N GLU A 70 -22.67 -45.81 22.68
CA GLU A 70 -21.35 -46.47 22.64
C GLU A 70 -21.02 -47.14 21.28
N TYR A 71 -22.04 -47.54 20.52
CA TYR A 71 -21.88 -48.18 19.20
C TYR A 71 -21.86 -47.15 18.05
N GLY A 72 -21.93 -45.85 18.34
CA GLY A 72 -21.98 -44.79 17.35
C GLY A 72 -23.33 -44.66 16.63
N ILE A 73 -24.39 -45.26 17.17
CA ILE A 73 -25.75 -45.15 16.63
C ILE A 73 -26.39 -43.86 17.18
N LEU A 74 -27.05 -43.09 16.30
CA LEU A 74 -27.76 -41.87 16.67
C LEU A 74 -29.03 -42.20 17.46
N GLU A 75 -29.07 -41.83 18.73
CA GLU A 75 -30.17 -42.07 19.66
C GLU A 75 -31.07 -40.85 19.83
N GLY A 76 -30.51 -39.66 19.66
CA GLY A 76 -31.22 -38.40 19.83
C GLY A 76 -30.69 -37.33 18.90
N ARG A 77 -31.62 -36.55 18.34
CA ARG A 77 -31.30 -35.32 17.62
C ARG A 77 -32.36 -34.26 17.87
N ALA A 78 -31.96 -33.00 17.87
CA ALA A 78 -32.87 -31.87 17.93
C ALA A 78 -32.27 -30.65 17.21
N TYR A 79 -33.15 -29.83 16.64
CA TYR A 79 -32.81 -28.48 16.21
C TYR A 79 -33.72 -27.50 16.94
N LEU A 80 -33.12 -26.67 17.79
CA LEU A 80 -33.79 -25.69 18.61
C LEU A 80 -33.58 -24.31 17.99
N THR A 81 -34.63 -23.50 17.90
CA THR A 81 -34.60 -22.16 17.29
C THR A 81 -35.35 -21.14 18.12
N GLY A 82 -35.18 -19.85 17.80
CA GLY A 82 -35.86 -18.76 18.50
C GLY A 82 -35.44 -18.65 19.97
N LEU A 83 -34.22 -19.11 20.25
CA LEU A 83 -33.73 -19.20 21.61
C LEU A 83 -33.28 -17.80 22.09
N SER A 84 -33.59 -17.45 23.35
CA SER A 84 -33.23 -16.18 23.99
C SER A 84 -32.44 -16.36 25.30
N SER A 85 -31.21 -16.84 25.21
CA SER A 85 -30.22 -16.83 26.27
C SER A 85 -29.69 -15.43 26.16
N GLY A 86 -30.09 -14.56 27.09
CA GLY A 86 -29.35 -13.32 27.26
C GLY A 86 -27.86 -13.65 27.38
N GLY A 87 -26.98 -12.73 27.00
CA GLY A 87 -25.53 -12.90 27.09
C GLY A 87 -24.96 -13.12 28.52
N ASP A 88 -25.76 -13.67 29.44
CA ASP A 88 -25.40 -14.06 30.80
C ASP A 88 -24.57 -15.37 30.86
N GLY A 89 -24.44 -16.08 29.74
CA GLY A 89 -23.62 -17.29 29.62
C GLY A 89 -24.18 -18.53 30.32
N THR A 90 -25.45 -18.52 30.75
CA THR A 90 -26.10 -19.64 31.45
C THR A 90 -26.41 -20.85 30.54
N GLY A 91 -26.45 -20.61 29.23
CA GLY A 91 -26.68 -21.63 28.20
C GLY A 91 -28.14 -22.09 28.12
N TYR A 92 -28.35 -23.24 27.48
CA TYR A 92 -29.67 -23.88 27.36
C TYR A 92 -29.68 -25.29 27.89
N CYS A 93 -30.77 -25.65 28.56
CA CYS A 93 -31.06 -27.02 28.95
C CYS A 93 -32.00 -27.68 27.96
N TRP A 94 -31.67 -28.91 27.59
CA TRP A 94 -32.49 -29.79 26.79
C TRP A 94 -32.59 -31.15 27.47
N SER A 95 -33.76 -31.79 27.40
CA SER A 95 -34.04 -33.08 28.05
C SER A 95 -34.17 -34.21 27.03
N ILE A 96 -33.61 -35.37 27.34
CA ILE A 96 -33.74 -36.59 26.55
C ILE A 96 -33.81 -37.82 27.45
N ASP A 97 -34.63 -38.80 27.08
CA ASP A 97 -34.74 -40.08 27.79
C ASP A 97 -33.66 -41.06 27.31
N LEU A 98 -32.70 -41.38 28.19
CA LEU A 98 -31.54 -42.24 27.91
C LEU A 98 -31.50 -43.43 28.88
N LEU A 99 -30.83 -44.52 28.49
CA LEU A 99 -30.66 -45.68 29.37
C LEU A 99 -29.70 -45.34 30.52
N ARG A 100 -30.13 -45.60 31.75
CA ARG A 100 -29.32 -45.37 32.95
C ARG A 100 -28.04 -46.22 32.92
N ASN A 101 -26.92 -45.63 33.31
CA ASN A 101 -25.58 -46.25 33.34
C ASN A 101 -25.05 -46.69 31.96
N ALA A 102 -25.70 -46.28 30.87
CA ALA A 102 -25.17 -46.46 29.53
C ALA A 102 -24.28 -45.26 29.15
N GLU A 103 -23.39 -45.49 28.18
CA GLU A 103 -22.45 -44.51 27.69
C GLU A 103 -22.98 -43.80 26.43
N TYR A 104 -22.85 -42.48 26.41
CA TYR A 104 -23.29 -41.62 25.32
C TYR A 104 -22.25 -40.55 24.98
N SER A 105 -22.24 -40.12 23.72
CA SER A 105 -21.50 -38.97 23.25
C SER A 105 -22.45 -37.87 22.80
N PHE A 106 -22.28 -36.67 23.35
CA PHE A 106 -23.11 -35.50 23.08
C PHE A 106 -22.35 -34.53 22.20
N TYR A 107 -23.03 -34.02 21.18
CA TYR A 107 -22.50 -33.02 20.26
C TYR A 107 -23.52 -31.92 20.06
N ALA A 108 -23.03 -30.69 19.88
CA ALA A 108 -23.88 -29.58 19.52
C ALA A 108 -23.17 -28.58 18.62
N CYS A 109 -23.96 -27.91 17.78
CA CYS A 109 -23.55 -26.77 16.96
C CYS A 109 -24.54 -25.63 17.21
N ALA A 110 -24.05 -24.48 17.65
CA ALA A 110 -24.87 -23.32 17.97
C ALA A 110 -24.66 -22.20 16.95
N ASN A 111 -25.72 -21.45 16.67
CA ASN A 111 -25.73 -20.30 15.76
C ASN A 111 -25.30 -20.66 14.33
N PHE A 112 -25.76 -21.81 13.83
CA PHE A 112 -25.52 -22.18 12.44
C PHE A 112 -26.58 -21.59 11.52
N GLY A 113 -27.76 -21.25 12.07
CA GLY A 113 -28.88 -20.67 11.32
C GLY A 113 -29.72 -21.68 10.54
N TYR A 114 -29.38 -22.96 10.58
CA TYR A 114 -30.10 -24.03 9.87
C TYR A 114 -30.02 -25.38 10.59
N GLU A 115 -31.00 -26.26 10.32
CA GLU A 115 -30.97 -27.66 10.75
C GLU A 115 -29.94 -28.43 9.91
N THR A 116 -29.07 -29.18 10.57
CA THR A 116 -28.04 -30.01 9.92
C THR A 116 -28.53 -31.45 9.76
N ALA A 117 -28.41 -31.98 8.55
CA ALA A 117 -28.86 -33.33 8.20
C ALA A 117 -27.78 -34.37 8.55
N ILE A 118 -27.57 -34.63 9.84
CA ILE A 118 -26.62 -35.63 10.34
C ILE A 118 -27.34 -36.94 10.67
N GLY A 119 -26.87 -38.05 10.08
CA GLY A 119 -27.39 -39.40 10.36
C GLY A 119 -26.40 -40.28 11.12
N THR A 120 -25.10 -40.08 10.90
CA THR A 120 -24.03 -40.89 11.48
C THR A 120 -22.94 -40.05 12.13
N LEU A 121 -22.11 -40.68 12.95
CA LEU A 121 -20.92 -40.03 13.51
C LEU A 121 -19.91 -39.64 12.41
N GLU A 122 -19.87 -40.37 11.30
CA GLU A 122 -19.02 -40.03 10.14
C GLU A 122 -19.53 -38.77 9.45
N ASP A 123 -20.84 -38.62 9.24
CA ASP A 123 -21.43 -37.39 8.69
C ASP A 123 -21.09 -36.18 9.56
N LEU A 124 -21.18 -36.35 10.89
CA LEU A 124 -20.87 -35.29 11.85
C LEU A 124 -19.40 -34.86 11.77
N LYS A 125 -18.49 -35.83 11.65
CA LYS A 125 -17.04 -35.57 11.53
C LYS A 125 -16.66 -34.97 10.18
N ALA A 126 -17.40 -35.30 9.12
CA ALA A 126 -17.19 -34.78 7.77
C ALA A 126 -17.84 -33.40 7.54
N MET A 127 -18.76 -32.99 8.41
CA MET A 127 -19.47 -31.71 8.30
C MET A 127 -18.51 -30.52 8.26
N ARG A 128 -18.76 -29.60 7.32
CA ARG A 128 -18.19 -28.25 7.32
C ARG A 128 -19.29 -27.22 7.52
N TYR A 129 -19.03 -26.29 8.43
CA TYR A 129 -19.80 -25.06 8.55
C TYR A 129 -19.25 -24.04 7.55
N HIS A 130 -20.14 -23.34 6.84
CA HIS A 130 -19.80 -22.28 5.91
C HIS A 130 -20.44 -20.97 6.37
N ILE A 131 -19.65 -19.89 6.41
CA ILE A 131 -20.15 -18.55 6.76
C ILE A 131 -20.23 -17.69 5.51
N ALA A 132 -21.30 -16.88 5.40
CA ALA A 132 -21.55 -16.08 4.20
C ALA A 132 -20.63 -14.86 4.10
N TYR A 133 -20.34 -14.22 5.24
CA TYR A 133 -19.42 -13.10 5.37
C TYR A 133 -18.58 -13.26 6.65
N PRO A 134 -17.35 -12.73 6.73
CA PRO A 134 -16.53 -12.84 7.93
C PRO A 134 -17.16 -12.23 9.19
N ASP A 135 -18.06 -11.27 9.00
CA ASP A 135 -18.78 -10.53 10.03
C ASP A 135 -20.25 -10.95 10.20
N ASP A 136 -20.66 -12.09 9.61
CA ASP A 136 -22.03 -12.59 9.74
C ASP A 136 -22.25 -13.32 11.07
N TYR A 137 -22.20 -12.57 12.17
CA TYR A 137 -22.50 -13.02 13.53
C TYR A 137 -23.81 -12.40 14.06
N SER A 138 -24.71 -12.01 13.15
CA SER A 138 -26.01 -11.41 13.46
C SER A 138 -26.92 -12.30 14.34
N ILE A 139 -26.74 -13.62 14.23
CA ILE A 139 -27.43 -14.65 15.02
C ILE A 139 -26.58 -15.15 16.20
N GLY A 140 -25.44 -14.52 16.49
CA GLY A 140 -24.46 -14.96 17.48
C GLY A 140 -23.27 -15.68 16.83
N MET A 141 -22.21 -15.86 17.61
CA MET A 141 -20.97 -16.50 17.15
C MET A 141 -21.18 -18.00 16.88
N PRO A 142 -20.76 -18.54 15.73
CA PRO A 142 -20.86 -19.98 15.48
C PRO A 142 -20.00 -20.73 16.50
N MET A 143 -20.61 -21.70 17.19
CA MET A 143 -19.96 -22.51 18.22
C MET A 143 -20.22 -23.99 18.01
N SER A 144 -19.36 -24.83 18.59
CA SER A 144 -19.59 -26.26 18.70
C SER A 144 -19.09 -26.80 20.02
N GLY A 145 -19.71 -27.85 20.50
CA GLY A 145 -19.26 -28.54 21.71
C GLY A 145 -19.44 -30.04 21.58
N LYS A 146 -18.52 -30.78 22.19
CA LYS A 146 -18.63 -32.23 22.28
C LYS A 146 -18.25 -32.71 23.66
N LEU A 147 -18.89 -33.79 24.09
CA LEU A 147 -18.54 -34.55 25.27
C LEU A 147 -18.71 -36.04 24.92
N GLU A 148 -17.60 -36.75 24.78
CA GLU A 148 -17.56 -38.13 24.30
C GLU A 148 -17.46 -39.10 25.49
N HIS A 149 -18.02 -40.30 25.34
CA HIS A 149 -17.90 -41.39 26.32
C HIS A 149 -18.40 -41.04 27.74
N VAL A 150 -19.58 -40.42 27.83
CA VAL A 150 -20.21 -40.00 29.09
C VAL A 150 -21.16 -41.08 29.59
N THR A 151 -20.87 -41.65 30.76
CA THR A 151 -21.83 -42.50 31.45
C THR A 151 -22.96 -41.66 32.04
N VAL A 152 -24.18 -41.84 31.55
CA VAL A 152 -25.34 -41.10 32.05
C VAL A 152 -25.79 -41.69 33.39
N THR A 153 -25.63 -40.88 34.43
CA THR A 153 -26.10 -41.14 35.80
C THR A 153 -27.12 -40.07 36.20
N GLU A 154 -27.71 -40.15 37.40
CA GLU A 154 -28.61 -39.09 37.90
C GLU A 154 -27.90 -37.73 37.92
N GLY A 155 -28.41 -36.75 37.17
CA GLY A 155 -27.86 -35.39 37.18
C GLY A 155 -27.98 -34.61 35.87
N GLU A 156 -27.23 -33.51 35.80
CA GLU A 156 -27.12 -32.64 34.63
C GLU A 156 -25.78 -32.87 33.93
N VAL A 157 -25.80 -33.12 32.62
CA VAL A 157 -24.61 -33.20 31.77
C VAL A 157 -24.38 -31.83 31.15
N THR A 158 -23.19 -31.24 31.33
CA THR A 158 -22.86 -29.95 30.70
C THR A 158 -21.91 -30.14 29.52
N VAL A 159 -22.32 -29.69 28.34
CA VAL A 159 -21.51 -29.65 27.12
C VAL A 159 -21.00 -28.21 26.90
N PRO A 160 -19.69 -27.96 27.02
CA PRO A 160 -19.11 -26.65 26.73
C PRO A 160 -19.12 -26.40 25.22
N LEU A 161 -19.56 -25.20 24.82
CA LEU A 161 -19.58 -24.74 23.43
C LEU A 161 -18.41 -23.78 23.19
N GLU A 162 -17.49 -24.17 22.32
CA GLU A 162 -16.35 -23.35 21.91
C GLU A 162 -16.68 -22.61 20.61
N ARG A 163 -16.25 -21.36 20.50
CA ARG A 163 -16.39 -20.62 19.23
C ARG A 163 -15.59 -21.31 18.15
N LEU A 164 -16.12 -21.31 16.95
CA LEU A 164 -15.42 -21.74 15.75
C LEU A 164 -14.48 -20.66 15.18
N MET A 165 -14.47 -19.48 15.82
CA MET A 165 -13.71 -18.30 15.41
C MET A 165 -12.68 -17.89 16.45
N ALA A 166 -11.60 -17.27 16.00
CA ALA A 166 -10.64 -16.52 16.80
C ALA A 166 -11.02 -15.04 16.82
N ARG A 167 -10.67 -14.35 17.92
CA ARG A 167 -10.70 -12.89 18.02
C ARG A 167 -9.27 -12.34 17.87
N ILE A 168 -9.09 -11.35 17.01
CA ILE A 168 -7.83 -10.66 16.79
C ILE A 168 -8.02 -9.20 17.20
N SER A 169 -7.52 -8.87 18.39
CA SER A 169 -7.61 -7.55 19.02
C SER A 169 -6.33 -6.77 18.76
N ILE A 170 -6.45 -5.59 18.15
CA ILE A 170 -5.32 -4.77 17.71
C ILE A 170 -5.35 -3.43 18.42
N CYS A 171 -4.21 -3.02 18.97
CA CYS A 171 -3.94 -1.65 19.39
C CYS A 171 -2.58 -1.18 18.86
N VAL A 172 -2.35 0.12 18.88
CA VAL A 172 -1.10 0.73 18.42
C VAL A 172 -0.47 1.55 19.53
N ASP A 173 0.84 1.41 19.68
CA ASP A 173 1.66 2.13 20.64
C ASP A 173 2.65 3.00 19.87
N ARG A 174 2.44 4.32 19.91
CA ARG A 174 3.23 5.32 19.19
C ARG A 174 4.35 5.91 20.03
N SER A 175 4.59 5.39 21.24
CA SER A 175 5.56 5.96 22.19
C SER A 175 7.02 5.93 21.70
N ARG A 176 7.32 5.15 20.66
CA ARG A 176 8.67 4.97 20.09
C ARG A 176 8.86 5.62 18.72
N LEU A 177 7.84 6.30 18.19
CA LEU A 177 7.97 7.07 16.95
C LEU A 177 8.77 8.36 17.20
N ASP A 178 9.45 8.84 16.16
CA ASP A 178 10.04 10.17 16.16
C ASP A 178 8.94 11.24 16.32
N GLU A 179 9.26 12.37 16.95
CA GLU A 179 8.28 13.41 17.32
C GLU A 179 7.55 14.03 16.12
N ASP A 180 8.17 14.03 14.95
CA ASP A 180 7.63 14.57 13.70
C ASP A 180 6.74 13.57 12.94
N VAL A 181 6.67 12.30 13.37
CA VAL A 181 5.94 11.26 12.65
C VAL A 181 4.46 11.24 13.03
N GLU A 182 3.61 11.55 12.06
CA GLU A 182 2.18 11.25 12.12
C GLU A 182 1.88 9.90 11.47
N PHE A 183 1.19 9.04 12.22
CA PHE A 183 0.87 7.67 11.84
C PHE A 183 -0.62 7.39 12.03
N ASN A 184 -1.40 7.57 10.96
CA ASN A 184 -2.86 7.55 11.01
C ASN A 184 -3.43 6.33 10.27
N ILE A 185 -3.92 5.34 11.02
CA ILE A 185 -4.51 4.12 10.48
C ILE A 185 -5.82 4.43 9.78
N LYS A 186 -5.97 3.93 8.55
CA LYS A 186 -7.20 4.04 7.74
C LYS A 186 -7.95 2.73 7.60
N SER A 187 -7.23 1.62 7.64
CA SER A 187 -7.84 0.29 7.60
C SER A 187 -6.95 -0.76 8.22
N ILE A 188 -7.59 -1.77 8.80
CA ILE A 188 -6.99 -3.01 9.26
C ILE A 188 -7.73 -4.15 8.59
N LYS A 189 -6.98 -5.14 8.12
CA LYS A 189 -7.51 -6.25 7.36
C LYS A 189 -6.89 -7.56 7.82
N VAL A 190 -7.72 -8.56 8.05
CA VAL A 190 -7.29 -9.96 8.13
C VAL A 190 -7.42 -10.55 6.73
N GLU A 191 -6.28 -10.83 6.11
CA GLU A 191 -6.21 -11.52 4.82
C GLU A 191 -6.21 -13.04 5.01
N ARG A 192 -6.62 -13.76 3.96
CA ARG A 192 -6.77 -15.23 3.98
C ARG A 192 -7.67 -15.72 5.13
N CYS A 193 -8.80 -15.02 5.34
CA CYS A 193 -9.86 -15.46 6.23
C CYS A 193 -10.63 -16.65 5.61
N PRO A 194 -10.62 -17.86 6.21
CA PRO A 194 -11.38 -18.99 5.70
C PRO A 194 -12.89 -18.73 5.71
N ARG A 195 -13.60 -19.31 4.74
CA ARG A 195 -15.07 -19.26 4.63
C ARG A 195 -15.76 -20.47 5.25
N SER A 196 -14.98 -21.47 5.68
CA SER A 196 -15.52 -22.70 6.24
C SER A 196 -14.58 -23.34 7.26
N VAL A 197 -15.16 -24.17 8.12
CA VAL A 197 -14.44 -24.87 9.19
C VAL A 197 -15.14 -26.18 9.53
N THR A 198 -14.39 -27.20 9.96
CA THR A 198 -14.96 -28.40 10.58
C THR A 198 -15.30 -28.14 12.04
N PRO A 199 -16.54 -28.38 12.52
CA PRO A 199 -16.92 -28.01 13.89
C PRO A 199 -16.20 -28.81 14.98
N PHE A 200 -15.93 -30.09 14.75
CA PHE A 200 -15.41 -31.00 15.79
C PHE A 200 -13.97 -31.45 15.59
N MET A 201 -13.31 -30.99 14.53
CA MET A 201 -11.94 -31.34 14.16
C MET A 201 -11.14 -30.06 13.87
N SER A 202 -9.81 -30.17 13.90
CA SER A 202 -8.92 -29.11 13.42
C SER A 202 -9.14 -28.87 11.92
N SER A 203 -9.08 -27.60 11.51
CA SER A 203 -9.33 -27.15 10.15
C SER A 203 -8.24 -26.19 9.66
N HIS A 204 -7.92 -26.30 8.38
CA HIS A 204 -7.08 -25.34 7.67
C HIS A 204 -7.59 -25.19 6.26
N ALA A 205 -7.32 -24.03 5.65
CA ALA A 205 -7.57 -23.80 4.25
C ALA A 205 -6.40 -24.36 3.41
N SER A 206 -6.73 -24.95 2.27
CA SER A 206 -5.76 -25.61 1.38
C SER A 206 -5.95 -25.26 -0.10
N ASP A 207 -7.04 -24.56 -0.42
CA ASP A 207 -7.34 -24.05 -1.75
C ASP A 207 -7.54 -22.52 -1.71
N PRO A 208 -7.06 -21.75 -2.71
CA PRO A 208 -7.30 -20.30 -2.75
C PRO A 208 -8.77 -19.88 -2.69
N PHE A 209 -9.69 -20.75 -3.13
CA PHE A 209 -11.13 -20.53 -3.03
C PHE A 209 -11.68 -20.77 -1.62
N ASP A 210 -10.92 -21.33 -0.68
CA ASP A 210 -11.37 -21.51 0.71
C ASP A 210 -11.49 -20.17 1.46
N PHE A 211 -10.94 -19.07 0.92
CA PHE A 211 -10.90 -17.76 1.56
C PHE A 211 -11.94 -16.78 1.04
N PHE A 212 -12.26 -15.78 1.86
CA PHE A 212 -12.92 -14.56 1.39
C PHE A 212 -11.97 -13.78 0.47
N PRO A 213 -12.36 -13.47 -0.79
CA PRO A 213 -11.49 -12.77 -1.73
C PRO A 213 -10.97 -11.42 -1.23
N SER A 214 -11.76 -10.75 -0.40
CA SER A 214 -11.43 -9.46 0.20
C SER A 214 -11.07 -9.56 1.68
N GLY A 215 -10.81 -10.77 2.21
CA GLY A 215 -10.55 -10.97 3.63
C GLY A 215 -11.66 -10.40 4.52
N PHE A 216 -11.30 -9.98 5.72
CA PHE A 216 -12.16 -9.19 6.61
C PHE A 216 -11.48 -7.86 6.92
N MET A 217 -12.14 -6.73 6.66
CA MET A 217 -11.57 -5.39 6.83
C MET A 217 -12.45 -4.53 7.73
N ARG A 218 -11.82 -3.77 8.62
CA ARG A 218 -12.39 -2.59 9.29
C ARG A 218 -11.70 -1.36 8.72
N LYS A 219 -12.46 -0.29 8.45
CA LYS A 219 -11.92 0.94 7.87
C LYS A 219 -12.69 2.18 8.28
N ASP A 220 -12.19 3.34 7.90
CA ASP A 220 -12.85 4.62 8.15
C ASP A 220 -13.13 4.77 9.67
N TYR A 221 -14.36 5.15 10.03
CA TYR A 221 -14.78 5.37 11.43
C TYR A 221 -14.59 4.15 12.34
N GLU A 222 -14.57 2.94 11.79
CA GLU A 222 -14.37 1.71 12.56
C GLU A 222 -12.92 1.59 13.10
N THR A 223 -12.01 2.38 12.54
CA THR A 223 -10.59 2.40 12.92
C THR A 223 -10.16 3.68 13.63
N ASP A 224 -11.05 4.67 13.77
CA ASP A 224 -10.73 5.96 14.40
C ASP A 224 -10.18 5.82 15.82
N VAL A 225 -10.67 4.83 16.56
CA VAL A 225 -10.19 4.56 17.92
C VAL A 225 -8.69 4.19 17.96
N LEU A 226 -8.14 3.66 16.86
CA LEU A 226 -6.71 3.36 16.74
C LEU A 226 -5.85 4.62 16.52
N ASN A 227 -6.47 5.74 16.17
CA ASN A 227 -5.80 7.03 15.99
C ASN A 227 -5.96 7.95 17.21
N THR A 228 -6.74 7.53 18.20
CA THR A 228 -6.72 8.18 19.52
C THR A 228 -5.39 7.90 20.20
N VAL A 229 -4.72 8.93 20.74
CA VAL A 229 -3.45 8.78 21.47
C VAL A 229 -3.73 9.04 22.95
N TYR A 230 -3.66 7.99 23.76
CA TYR A 230 -3.77 8.08 25.22
C TYR A 230 -2.42 8.49 25.85
N SER A 231 -2.44 8.79 27.14
CA SER A 231 -1.27 9.33 27.87
C SER A 231 -0.05 8.41 27.90
N ASP A 232 -0.24 7.11 27.67
CA ASP A 232 0.83 6.11 27.60
C ASP A 232 1.31 5.85 26.16
N GLY A 233 0.83 6.62 25.18
CA GLY A 233 1.14 6.47 23.76
C GLY A 233 0.32 5.39 23.05
N THR A 234 -0.54 4.66 23.78
CA THR A 234 -1.39 3.62 23.18
C THR A 234 -2.66 4.22 22.58
N SER A 235 -3.27 3.46 21.67
CA SER A 235 -4.59 3.73 21.14
C SER A 235 -5.66 2.85 21.77
N GLY A 236 -6.92 3.02 21.33
CA GLY A 236 -7.96 2.06 21.66
C GLY A 236 -7.74 0.73 20.96
N GLU A 237 -8.74 -0.14 21.07
CA GLU A 237 -8.67 -1.49 20.50
C GLU A 237 -9.72 -1.65 19.41
N VAL A 238 -9.34 -2.28 18.30
CA VAL A 238 -10.26 -2.78 17.29
C VAL A 238 -10.10 -4.29 17.21
N SER A 239 -11.22 -5.01 17.19
CA SER A 239 -11.23 -6.46 17.06
C SER A 239 -11.76 -6.89 15.69
N LEU A 240 -11.08 -7.87 15.10
CA LEU A 240 -11.53 -8.64 13.96
C LEU A 240 -11.77 -10.10 14.38
N TYR A 241 -12.59 -10.82 13.63
CA TYR A 241 -12.89 -12.22 13.88
C TYR A 241 -12.64 -13.02 12.61
N MET A 242 -12.20 -14.26 12.76
CA MET A 242 -12.05 -15.17 11.63
C MET A 242 -12.23 -16.62 12.07
N LEU A 243 -12.65 -17.49 11.15
CA LEU A 243 -12.63 -18.93 11.39
C LEU A 243 -11.20 -19.44 11.55
N GLU A 244 -11.07 -20.59 12.21
CA GLU A 244 -9.79 -21.29 12.40
C GLU A 244 -9.01 -21.51 11.10
N ASN A 245 -7.69 -21.35 11.16
CA ASN A 245 -6.77 -21.69 10.08
C ASN A 245 -5.46 -22.27 10.64
N MET A 246 -5.38 -23.60 10.76
CA MET A 246 -4.23 -24.30 11.36
C MET A 246 -3.14 -24.66 10.32
N GLN A 247 -2.27 -23.71 9.98
CA GLN A 247 -1.18 -23.91 8.98
C GLN A 247 0.09 -24.56 9.55
N GLY A 248 0.22 -24.61 10.88
CA GLY A 248 1.30 -25.22 11.63
C GLY A 248 2.52 -24.32 11.84
N ASP A 249 3.59 -24.94 12.35
CA ASP A 249 4.91 -24.34 12.47
C ASP A 249 5.65 -24.42 11.13
N LEU A 250 5.85 -23.27 10.50
CA LEU A 250 6.48 -23.14 9.18
C LEU A 250 7.87 -22.49 9.26
N LEU A 251 8.25 -22.00 10.44
CA LEU A 251 9.57 -21.41 10.71
C LEU A 251 10.11 -21.96 12.04
N PRO A 252 10.36 -23.29 12.14
CA PRO A 252 10.70 -23.92 13.40
C PRO A 252 12.00 -23.34 13.98
N GLY A 253 11.94 -22.97 15.27
CA GLY A 253 13.07 -22.36 15.99
C GLY A 253 13.30 -20.88 15.69
N ASN A 254 12.41 -20.22 14.95
CA ASN A 254 12.42 -18.77 14.87
C ASN A 254 11.99 -18.17 16.23
N GLU A 255 12.87 -17.37 16.82
CA GLU A 255 12.60 -16.67 18.08
C GLU A 255 12.38 -15.15 17.87
N ASP A 256 12.52 -14.67 16.62
CA ASP A 256 12.44 -13.25 16.26
C ASP A 256 11.19 -12.96 15.42
N GLU A 257 10.25 -12.22 16.00
CA GLU A 257 9.04 -11.79 15.30
C GLU A 257 9.36 -10.96 14.05
N SER A 258 10.44 -10.17 14.03
CA SER A 258 10.80 -9.39 12.84
C SER A 258 11.16 -10.26 11.64
N LEU A 259 11.60 -11.50 11.89
CA LEU A 259 11.99 -12.49 10.88
C LEU A 259 10.87 -13.47 10.51
N LYS A 260 9.68 -13.39 11.14
CA LYS A 260 8.52 -14.22 10.80
C LYS A 260 7.94 -13.81 9.44
N VAL A 261 8.62 -14.18 8.37
CA VAL A 261 8.24 -13.89 6.98
C VAL A 261 8.52 -15.12 6.14
N LEU A 262 7.49 -15.64 5.46
CA LEU A 262 7.66 -16.78 4.57
C LEU A 262 8.36 -16.37 3.27
N PRO A 263 9.31 -17.19 2.76
CA PRO A 263 9.95 -16.96 1.46
C PRO A 263 8.92 -16.79 0.34
N GLU A 264 9.19 -15.94 -0.65
CA GLU A 264 8.23 -15.64 -1.73
C GLU A 264 7.78 -16.88 -2.51
N ASN A 265 8.68 -17.85 -2.70
CA ASN A 265 8.40 -19.09 -3.42
C ASN A 265 7.76 -20.18 -2.54
N SER A 266 7.40 -19.88 -1.29
CA SER A 266 6.76 -20.85 -0.39
C SER A 266 5.29 -21.02 -0.75
N GLY A 267 4.89 -22.24 -1.14
CA GLY A 267 3.48 -22.56 -1.40
C GLY A 267 2.58 -22.30 -0.19
N SER A 268 3.10 -22.48 1.03
CA SER A 268 2.36 -22.23 2.28
C SER A 268 1.97 -20.76 2.48
N ARG A 269 2.72 -19.82 1.88
CA ARG A 269 2.43 -18.38 1.95
C ARG A 269 1.08 -18.03 1.34
N ALA A 270 0.58 -18.82 0.39
CA ALA A 270 -0.74 -18.61 -0.20
C ALA A 270 -1.91 -18.88 0.76
N PHE A 271 -1.66 -19.60 1.86
CA PHE A 271 -2.70 -20.10 2.75
C PHE A 271 -2.64 -19.54 4.18
N CYS A 272 -1.52 -18.93 4.58
CA CYS A 272 -1.36 -18.34 5.90
C CYS A 272 -2.15 -17.03 6.05
N SER A 273 -2.93 -16.94 7.12
CA SER A 273 -3.60 -15.70 7.54
C SER A 273 -2.57 -14.66 7.93
N TYR A 274 -2.76 -13.41 7.49
CA TYR A 274 -1.90 -12.30 7.88
C TYR A 274 -2.73 -11.03 8.07
N ILE A 275 -2.19 -10.12 8.88
CA ILE A 275 -2.77 -8.80 9.10
C ILE A 275 -2.15 -7.83 8.10
N GLU A 276 -2.97 -7.01 7.45
CA GLU A 276 -2.54 -5.85 6.67
C GLU A 276 -3.11 -4.57 7.31
N ILE A 277 -2.27 -3.58 7.51
CA ILE A 277 -2.63 -2.28 8.07
C ILE A 277 -2.20 -1.21 7.10
N ARG A 278 -3.13 -0.31 6.77
CA ARG A 278 -2.86 0.83 5.91
C ARG A 278 -2.93 2.10 6.74
N SER A 279 -1.87 2.90 6.70
CA SER A 279 -1.83 4.19 7.36
C SER A 279 -1.47 5.31 6.38
N GLU A 280 -2.09 6.47 6.58
CA GLU A 280 -1.52 7.73 6.14
C GLU A 280 -0.29 8.03 6.99
N TYR A 281 0.74 8.53 6.33
CA TYR A 281 2.05 8.77 6.90
C TYR A 281 2.50 10.20 6.59
N LEU A 282 3.02 10.89 7.59
CA LEU A 282 3.66 12.19 7.45
C LEU A 282 4.84 12.28 8.41
N SER A 283 5.93 12.87 7.96
CA SER A 283 7.07 13.31 8.77
C SER A 283 7.62 14.60 8.20
N ASP A 284 8.63 15.20 8.81
CA ASP A 284 9.27 16.42 8.30
C ASP A 284 9.94 16.20 6.92
N SER A 285 10.19 14.94 6.54
CA SER A 285 10.93 14.61 5.33
C SER A 285 10.21 13.71 4.34
N GLN A 286 9.12 13.06 4.74
CA GLN A 286 8.42 12.08 3.92
C GLN A 286 6.90 12.10 4.17
N TYR A 287 6.13 11.69 3.17
CA TYR A 287 4.67 11.65 3.25
C TYR A 287 4.08 10.55 2.37
N SER A 288 2.88 10.08 2.71
CA SER A 288 2.10 9.19 1.84
C SER A 288 1.37 9.98 0.75
N ARG A 289 1.45 9.52 -0.50
CA ARG A 289 0.71 10.12 -1.62
C ARG A 289 -0.81 10.11 -1.37
N PRO A 290 -1.58 11.06 -1.93
CA PRO A 290 -3.04 11.06 -1.82
C PRO A 290 -3.66 9.74 -2.32
N GLY A 291 -4.40 9.05 -1.44
CA GLY A 291 -5.04 7.77 -1.74
C GLY A 291 -4.12 6.55 -1.71
N GLU A 292 -2.85 6.75 -1.35
CA GLU A 292 -1.88 5.68 -1.10
C GLU A 292 -1.46 5.68 0.37
N TYR A 293 -0.80 4.61 0.79
CA TYR A 293 -0.60 4.32 2.21
C TYR A 293 0.76 3.71 2.48
N LEU A 294 1.26 3.92 3.69
CA LEU A 294 2.24 3.03 4.29
C LEU A 294 1.52 1.73 4.67
N VAL A 295 2.05 0.58 4.27
CA VAL A 295 1.37 -0.71 4.50
C VAL A 295 2.21 -1.62 5.38
N TYR A 296 1.67 -2.00 6.54
CA TYR A 296 2.28 -2.99 7.44
C TYR A 296 1.65 -4.35 7.24
N ARG A 297 2.47 -5.40 7.26
CA ARG A 297 2.03 -6.79 7.22
C ARG A 297 2.77 -7.66 8.23
N PHE A 298 2.05 -8.57 8.86
CA PHE A 298 2.65 -9.58 9.73
C PHE A 298 1.74 -10.80 9.87
N TYR A 299 2.34 -11.95 10.21
CA TYR A 299 1.62 -13.19 10.47
C TYR A 299 1.31 -13.32 11.97
N PRO A 300 0.03 -13.41 12.38
CA PRO A 300 -0.32 -13.83 13.72
C PRO A 300 0.05 -15.30 13.96
N GLY A 301 0.16 -15.68 15.24
CA GLY A 301 0.44 -17.04 15.69
C GLY A 301 0.84 -17.04 17.16
N GLU A 302 0.97 -18.22 17.76
CA GLU A 302 1.36 -18.35 19.18
C GLU A 302 2.79 -17.85 19.44
N ASP A 303 3.69 -18.10 18.49
CA ASP A 303 5.11 -17.76 18.54
C ASP A 303 5.64 -17.39 17.14
N PRO A 304 6.91 -16.95 17.00
CA PRO A 304 7.47 -16.52 15.72
C PRO A 304 7.65 -17.63 14.67
N GLY A 305 7.51 -18.91 15.04
CA GLY A 305 7.51 -20.07 14.14
C GLY A 305 6.12 -20.51 13.70
N ASN A 306 5.12 -20.32 14.56
CA ASN A 306 3.75 -20.78 14.38
C ASN A 306 2.88 -19.83 13.52
N PHE A 307 2.09 -20.40 12.60
CA PHE A 307 1.16 -19.68 11.71
C PHE A 307 -0.31 -20.06 11.93
N ASP A 308 -0.61 -20.68 13.07
CA ASP A 308 -1.95 -21.12 13.40
C ASP A 308 -2.82 -19.97 13.90
N ILE A 309 -4.07 -19.97 13.45
CA ILE A 309 -5.15 -19.23 14.07
C ILE A 309 -6.14 -20.22 14.68
N CYS A 310 -6.06 -20.41 15.99
CA CYS A 310 -6.85 -21.38 16.74
C CYS A 310 -8.26 -20.84 17.02
N ARG A 311 -9.29 -21.67 16.86
CA ARG A 311 -10.64 -21.28 17.28
C ARG A 311 -10.71 -20.99 18.78
N ASN A 312 -11.74 -20.25 19.21
CA ASN A 312 -12.03 -19.97 20.61
C ASN A 312 -10.86 -19.31 21.37
N SER A 313 -10.01 -18.57 20.66
CA SER A 313 -8.84 -17.89 21.21
C SER A 313 -8.93 -16.37 20.98
N GLU A 314 -8.13 -15.62 21.75
CA GLU A 314 -7.94 -14.18 21.55
C GLU A 314 -6.46 -13.87 21.34
N TYR A 315 -6.14 -13.28 20.19
CA TYR A 315 -4.83 -12.73 19.87
C TYR A 315 -4.84 -11.24 20.19
N LYS A 316 -4.10 -10.83 21.22
CA LYS A 316 -3.93 -9.40 21.57
C LYS A 316 -2.62 -8.89 21.00
N ILE A 317 -2.73 -8.09 19.96
CA ILE A 317 -1.59 -7.63 19.16
C ILE A 317 -1.41 -6.14 19.38
N ARG A 318 -0.26 -5.78 19.96
CA ARG A 318 0.20 -4.41 20.07
C ARG A 318 1.22 -4.13 18.99
N ILE A 319 0.92 -3.18 18.11
CA ILE A 319 1.86 -2.73 17.08
C ILE A 319 2.64 -1.56 17.63
N MET A 320 3.96 -1.63 17.54
CA MET A 320 4.88 -0.64 18.12
C MET A 320 5.85 -0.14 17.04
N PRO A 321 5.42 0.72 16.10
CA PRO A 321 6.35 1.30 15.15
C PRO A 321 7.39 2.17 15.88
N GLU A 322 8.63 2.17 15.39
CA GLU A 322 9.77 2.83 16.04
C GLU A 322 10.52 3.76 15.08
N GLY A 323 11.07 4.84 15.63
CA GLY A 323 11.78 5.89 14.87
C GLY A 323 10.88 6.46 13.79
N SER A 324 11.36 6.45 12.55
CA SER A 324 10.58 6.88 11.39
C SER A 324 9.34 6.02 11.11
N GLY A 325 9.21 4.84 11.74
CA GLY A 325 8.20 3.85 11.42
C GLY A 325 8.49 3.07 10.13
N LEU A 326 9.40 3.56 9.28
CA LEU A 326 9.68 2.98 7.97
C LEU A 326 10.73 1.85 8.03
N ASN A 327 11.11 1.36 9.20
CA ASN A 327 12.16 0.35 9.34
C ASN A 327 11.59 -1.07 9.25
N GLY A 328 11.97 -1.81 8.21
CA GLY A 328 11.48 -3.18 8.00
C GLY A 328 11.75 -3.71 6.59
N THR A 329 11.54 -5.01 6.41
CA THR A 329 11.62 -5.68 5.09
C THR A 329 10.45 -5.27 4.21
N GLU A 330 10.62 -5.30 2.88
CA GLU A 330 9.62 -4.82 1.91
C GLU A 330 8.25 -5.52 2.04
N TRP A 331 8.22 -6.79 2.45
CA TRP A 331 6.95 -7.47 2.67
C TRP A 331 6.22 -6.97 3.91
N ARG A 332 6.96 -6.74 5.01
CA ARG A 332 6.41 -6.27 6.29
C ARG A 332 6.04 -4.80 6.23
N ILE A 333 6.82 -3.99 5.51
CA ILE A 333 6.60 -2.56 5.35
C ILE A 333 6.75 -2.22 3.88
N ASP A 334 5.62 -2.08 3.21
CA ASP A 334 5.54 -1.61 1.84
C ASP A 334 5.41 -0.09 1.84
N LYS A 335 6.44 0.55 1.28
CA LYS A 335 6.66 2.01 1.26
C LYS A 335 6.44 2.58 -0.14
N SER A 336 5.86 1.80 -1.06
CA SER A 336 5.69 2.20 -2.46
C SER A 336 4.83 3.46 -2.62
N GLY A 337 3.95 3.74 -1.66
CA GLY A 337 3.15 4.95 -1.57
C GLY A 337 3.79 6.11 -0.80
N ILE A 338 5.04 6.00 -0.37
CA ILE A 338 5.75 7.04 0.39
C ILE A 338 6.72 7.80 -0.50
N GLU A 339 6.64 9.12 -0.45
CA GLU A 339 7.53 10.04 -1.16
C GLU A 339 8.28 10.92 -0.18
N SER A 340 9.38 11.52 -0.66
CA SER A 340 10.18 12.45 0.13
C SER A 340 9.87 13.89 -0.26
N PHE A 341 9.77 14.76 0.74
CA PHE A 341 9.83 16.19 0.54
C PHE A 341 11.22 16.60 0.02
N ALA A 342 11.24 17.62 -0.82
CA ALA A 342 12.45 18.33 -1.17
C ALA A 342 13.03 18.98 0.09
N ARG A 343 14.33 18.85 0.27
CA ARG A 343 15.11 19.46 1.35
C ARG A 343 15.76 20.76 0.91
N THR A 344 16.14 20.84 -0.36
CA THR A 344 16.70 22.05 -0.96
C THR A 344 16.12 22.25 -2.35
N LEU A 345 16.04 23.52 -2.73
CA LEU A 345 15.78 23.98 -4.08
C LEU A 345 16.92 24.94 -4.44
N GLU A 346 17.63 24.66 -5.53
CA GLU A 346 18.69 25.52 -6.06
C GLU A 346 18.38 25.93 -7.49
N LEU A 347 18.87 27.10 -7.92
CA LEU A 347 18.69 27.61 -9.27
C LEU A 347 20.01 27.58 -10.03
N SER A 348 19.95 27.34 -11.35
CA SER A 348 21.13 27.36 -12.24
C SER A 348 21.83 28.72 -12.28
N TYR A 349 21.16 29.78 -11.85
CA TYR A 349 21.68 31.14 -11.75
C TYR A 349 21.23 31.78 -10.43
N SER A 350 22.18 32.32 -9.67
CA SER A 350 21.89 33.20 -8.53
C SER A 350 21.69 34.66 -8.95
N SER A 351 22.19 35.04 -10.14
CA SER A 351 21.93 36.36 -10.72
C SER A 351 21.96 36.34 -12.25
N LEU A 352 21.22 37.26 -12.86
CA LEU A 352 21.17 37.51 -14.30
C LEU A 352 21.31 39.00 -14.60
N ASN A 353 21.96 39.32 -15.73
CA ASN A 353 22.08 40.68 -16.23
C ASN A 353 21.52 40.72 -17.65
N PHE A 354 20.59 41.65 -17.91
CA PHE A 354 20.02 41.89 -19.24
C PHE A 354 20.35 43.30 -19.72
N SER A 355 20.61 43.40 -21.02
CA SER A 355 21.09 44.61 -21.68
C SER A 355 20.06 45.26 -22.61
N TYR A 356 18.90 44.62 -22.82
CA TYR A 356 17.80 45.16 -23.62
C TYR A 356 16.45 44.50 -23.24
N ALA A 357 15.34 45.17 -23.56
CA ALA A 357 14.00 44.62 -23.34
C ALA A 357 13.72 43.43 -24.27
N GLY A 358 13.13 42.37 -23.73
CA GLY A 358 12.86 41.12 -24.46
C GLY A 358 14.03 40.14 -24.48
N GLU A 359 15.20 40.49 -23.95
CA GLU A 359 16.26 39.51 -23.69
C GLU A 359 15.75 38.49 -22.67
N SER A 360 16.05 37.21 -22.90
CA SER A 360 15.52 36.13 -22.08
C SER A 360 16.50 34.99 -21.88
N THR A 361 16.44 34.37 -20.70
CA THR A 361 17.24 33.20 -20.31
C THR A 361 16.38 32.24 -19.50
N VAL A 362 16.60 30.94 -19.64
CA VAL A 362 15.92 29.90 -18.84
C VAL A 362 16.72 29.64 -17.57
N ILE A 363 16.07 29.76 -16.40
CA ILE A 363 16.62 29.31 -15.12
C ILE A 363 16.17 27.88 -14.87
N ARG A 364 17.13 26.97 -14.64
CA ARG A 364 16.84 25.57 -14.30
C ARG A 364 16.85 25.37 -12.79
N PRO A 365 15.78 24.82 -12.20
CA PRO A 365 15.71 24.46 -10.79
C PRO A 365 16.28 23.05 -10.54
N TYR A 366 16.86 22.83 -9.36
CA TYR A 366 17.38 21.54 -8.89
C TYR A 366 16.86 21.26 -7.48
N LEU A 367 16.04 20.22 -7.33
CA LEU A 367 15.53 19.77 -6.03
C LEU A 367 16.42 18.64 -5.48
N THR A 368 16.72 18.68 -4.18
CA THR A 368 17.43 17.59 -3.50
C THR A 368 16.54 17.00 -2.39
N PRO A 369 16.36 15.67 -2.34
CA PRO A 369 16.88 14.67 -3.27
C PRO A 369 16.24 14.79 -4.66
N GLU A 370 17.00 14.36 -5.67
CA GLU A 370 16.50 14.24 -7.05
C GLU A 370 15.33 13.23 -7.05
N GLY A 371 14.22 13.58 -7.70
CA GLY A 371 13.00 12.76 -7.67
C GLY A 371 12.21 12.86 -6.36
N SER A 372 12.30 14.00 -5.64
CA SER A 372 11.32 14.38 -4.62
C SER A 372 9.91 14.33 -5.23
N GLY A 373 8.94 13.85 -4.46
CA GLY A 373 7.67 13.32 -4.96
C GLY A 373 6.94 14.20 -5.96
N ASP A 374 6.52 15.38 -5.49
CA ASP A 374 5.87 16.39 -6.33
C ASP A 374 6.91 17.37 -6.90
N THR A 375 7.23 17.16 -8.17
CA THR A 375 8.22 17.97 -8.91
C THR A 375 7.64 19.26 -9.50
N ARG A 376 6.37 19.59 -9.22
CA ARG A 376 5.78 20.84 -9.69
C ARG A 376 6.44 22.03 -8.99
N LEU A 377 6.55 23.12 -9.73
CA LEU A 377 7.20 24.35 -9.29
C LEU A 377 6.30 25.55 -9.58
N TYR A 378 6.35 26.53 -8.69
CA TYR A 378 5.70 27.82 -8.87
C TYR A 378 6.74 28.91 -8.99
N TRP A 379 6.58 29.78 -9.99
CA TRP A 379 7.49 30.89 -10.27
C TRP A 379 6.79 32.22 -10.06
N ASP A 380 7.49 33.18 -9.47
CA ASP A 380 7.02 34.56 -9.36
C ASP A 380 8.16 35.57 -9.59
N SER A 381 7.77 36.81 -9.86
CA SER A 381 8.67 37.95 -9.90
C SER A 381 8.15 39.04 -8.98
N ASP A 382 9.04 39.57 -8.12
CA ASP A 382 8.69 40.65 -7.20
C ASP A 382 8.47 42.00 -7.90
N ASP A 383 8.99 42.17 -9.13
CA ASP A 383 8.70 43.32 -9.99
C ASP A 383 8.62 42.92 -11.48
N LYS A 384 7.38 42.66 -11.91
CA LYS A 384 7.04 42.29 -13.30
C LYS A 384 7.27 43.41 -14.32
N SER A 385 7.49 44.65 -13.88
CA SER A 385 7.86 45.76 -14.75
C SER A 385 9.34 45.73 -15.15
N VAL A 386 10.19 45.07 -14.35
CA VAL A 386 11.62 44.86 -14.63
C VAL A 386 11.85 43.56 -15.39
N ALA A 387 11.32 42.43 -14.91
CA ALA A 387 11.40 41.14 -15.60
C ALA A 387 10.21 40.23 -15.27
N THR A 388 9.84 39.33 -16.19
CA THR A 388 8.78 38.34 -15.99
C THR A 388 9.34 36.93 -16.10
N VAL A 389 8.73 35.96 -15.41
CA VAL A 389 9.08 34.53 -15.49
C VAL A 389 7.87 33.70 -15.90
N SER A 390 8.03 32.73 -16.79
CA SER A 390 7.01 31.75 -17.17
C SER A 390 7.13 30.45 -16.35
N GLY A 391 6.12 29.57 -16.44
CA GLY A 391 6.07 28.33 -15.66
C GLY A 391 7.19 27.33 -15.96
N ASP A 392 7.88 27.46 -17.09
CA ASP A 392 9.06 26.66 -17.46
C ASP A 392 10.39 27.27 -16.99
N GLY A 393 10.36 28.39 -16.25
CA GLY A 393 11.54 29.09 -15.76
C GLY A 393 12.17 30.07 -16.76
N THR A 394 11.52 30.38 -17.89
CA THR A 394 12.02 31.40 -18.82
C THR A 394 11.83 32.80 -18.25
N VAL A 395 12.93 33.48 -17.93
CA VAL A 395 12.96 34.87 -17.46
C VAL A 395 13.15 35.81 -18.65
N THR A 396 12.30 36.82 -18.79
CA THR A 396 12.33 37.82 -19.87
C THR A 396 12.40 39.23 -19.30
N ALA A 397 13.38 40.02 -19.75
CA ALA A 397 13.53 41.42 -19.39
C ALA A 397 12.40 42.29 -19.96
N ARG A 398 11.93 43.27 -19.19
CA ARG A 398 10.86 44.21 -19.54
C ARG A 398 11.30 45.67 -19.47
N GLY A 399 11.94 46.07 -18.38
CA GLY A 399 12.33 47.45 -18.10
C GLY A 399 13.60 47.54 -17.26
N GLU A 400 14.25 48.71 -17.27
CA GLU A 400 15.45 48.93 -16.45
C GLU A 400 15.12 48.87 -14.96
N GLY A 401 16.03 48.28 -14.18
CA GLY A 401 15.86 48.15 -12.74
C GLY A 401 16.45 46.86 -12.20
N THR A 402 16.06 46.52 -10.98
CA THR A 402 16.46 45.29 -10.30
C THR A 402 15.24 44.63 -9.71
N CYS A 403 15.11 43.32 -9.90
CA CYS A 403 14.04 42.51 -9.31
C CYS A 403 14.58 41.14 -8.91
N ARG A 404 13.76 40.33 -8.25
CA ARG A 404 14.03 38.92 -7.95
C ARG A 404 13.01 38.05 -8.65
N ILE A 405 13.51 36.95 -9.18
CA ILE A 405 12.72 35.82 -9.64
C ILE A 405 12.78 34.75 -8.57
N ILE A 406 11.63 34.29 -8.10
CA ILE A 406 11.52 33.33 -7.00
C ILE A 406 10.86 32.05 -7.52
N CYS A 407 11.44 30.91 -7.18
CA CYS A 407 10.91 29.58 -7.46
C CYS A 407 10.55 28.90 -6.14
N TYR A 408 9.38 28.24 -6.09
CA TYR A 408 8.85 27.54 -4.94
C TYR A 408 8.58 26.08 -5.29
N ALA A 409 8.90 25.15 -4.37
CA ALA A 409 8.49 23.76 -4.46
C ALA A 409 6.98 23.61 -4.14
N ALA A 410 6.27 22.80 -4.92
CA ALA A 410 4.83 22.56 -4.73
C ALA A 410 4.51 21.43 -3.74
N ASP A 411 5.52 20.64 -3.37
CA ASP A 411 5.39 19.43 -2.57
C ASP A 411 5.00 19.68 -1.10
N GLY A 412 4.96 20.93 -0.64
CA GLY A 412 4.64 21.28 0.74
C GLY A 412 5.86 21.39 1.66
N SER A 413 7.07 21.14 1.16
CA SER A 413 8.33 21.31 1.91
C SER A 413 8.61 22.75 2.35
N GLY A 414 7.99 23.73 1.69
CA GLY A 414 8.29 25.15 1.87
C GLY A 414 9.61 25.60 1.23
N CYS A 415 10.31 24.74 0.49
CA CYS A 415 11.55 25.10 -0.21
C CYS A 415 11.32 26.21 -1.24
N SER A 416 12.21 27.19 -1.24
CA SER A 416 12.23 28.27 -2.24
C SER A 416 13.67 28.69 -2.58
N ALA A 417 13.85 29.25 -3.76
CA ALA A 417 15.11 29.80 -4.22
C ALA A 417 14.89 31.06 -5.05
N GLU A 418 15.85 31.99 -5.00
CA GLU A 418 15.76 33.27 -5.69
C GLU A 418 16.93 33.53 -6.63
N CYS A 419 16.66 34.27 -7.70
CA CYS A 419 17.64 34.77 -8.65
C CYS A 419 17.51 36.28 -8.77
N ALA A 420 18.60 37.02 -8.52
CA ALA A 420 18.62 38.47 -8.66
C ALA A 420 18.76 38.87 -10.14
N VAL A 421 17.84 39.67 -10.66
CA VAL A 421 17.87 40.16 -12.03
C VAL A 421 18.18 41.64 -12.03
N THR A 422 19.19 42.03 -12.82
CA THR A 422 19.50 43.43 -13.10
C THR A 422 19.34 43.70 -14.59
N VAL A 423 18.55 44.71 -14.93
CA VAL A 423 18.35 45.14 -16.31
C VAL A 423 18.93 46.53 -16.46
N ARG A 424 19.92 46.69 -17.34
CA ARG A 424 20.54 47.98 -17.68
C ARG A 424 20.65 48.07 -19.19
N PHE A 425 19.89 48.97 -19.80
CA PHE A 425 19.86 49.05 -21.24
C PHE A 425 21.17 49.64 -21.77
N SER A 426 21.79 48.89 -22.68
CA SER A 426 22.89 49.43 -23.48
C SER A 426 22.31 50.28 -24.62
N PRO A 427 22.98 51.37 -25.01
CA PRO A 427 22.49 52.22 -26.09
C PRO A 427 22.41 51.41 -27.39
N TYR A 428 21.30 51.57 -28.10
CA TYR A 428 21.11 50.96 -29.41
C TYR A 428 22.05 51.60 -30.43
N TYR A 429 22.63 50.78 -31.30
CA TYR A 429 23.51 51.26 -32.35
C TYR A 429 23.48 50.34 -33.57
N MET A 430 23.82 50.91 -34.72
CA MET A 430 24.16 50.21 -35.95
C MET A 430 25.45 50.84 -36.48
N LYS A 431 26.40 50.01 -36.88
CA LYS A 431 27.69 50.46 -37.39
C LYS A 431 28.13 49.59 -38.56
N ILE A 432 28.40 50.27 -39.68
CA ILE A 432 28.88 49.65 -40.91
C ILE A 432 30.40 49.70 -40.96
N PHE A 433 30.99 48.60 -41.43
CA PHE A 433 32.43 48.47 -41.68
C PHE A 433 32.69 48.17 -43.16
N PRO A 434 33.74 48.75 -43.77
CA PRO A 434 34.65 49.75 -43.19
C PRO A 434 34.01 51.15 -43.05
N GLY A 435 32.85 51.38 -43.67
CA GLY A 435 32.09 52.62 -43.57
C GLY A 435 30.97 52.68 -44.61
N ASN A 436 30.21 53.77 -44.61
CA ASN A 436 29.07 54.00 -45.51
C ASN A 436 29.47 54.56 -46.89
N PHE A 437 30.75 54.89 -47.10
CA PHE A 437 31.30 55.24 -48.40
C PHE A 437 32.55 54.43 -48.64
N ILE A 438 32.53 53.62 -49.70
CA ILE A 438 33.63 52.72 -50.04
C ILE A 438 34.12 53.06 -51.43
N ARG A 439 35.43 53.27 -51.55
CA ARG A 439 36.10 53.50 -52.82
C ARG A 439 37.16 52.45 -53.04
N CYS A 440 37.10 51.74 -54.15
CA CYS A 440 37.98 50.62 -54.47
C CYS A 440 38.36 50.62 -55.96
N ARG A 441 39.31 49.77 -56.34
CA ARG A 441 39.72 49.58 -57.74
C ARG A 441 39.05 48.37 -58.35
N LYS A 442 38.87 48.39 -59.67
CA LYS A 442 38.45 47.21 -60.44
C LYS A 442 39.29 45.97 -60.08
N GLY A 443 38.62 44.88 -59.73
CA GLY A 443 39.22 43.59 -59.37
C GLY A 443 39.54 43.44 -57.88
N GLU A 444 39.33 44.47 -57.06
CA GLU A 444 39.40 44.35 -55.60
C GLU A 444 38.17 43.61 -55.04
N VAL A 445 38.38 42.88 -53.95
CA VAL A 445 37.31 42.25 -53.17
C VAL A 445 37.03 43.15 -51.97
N VAL A 446 35.78 43.57 -51.82
CA VAL A 446 35.32 44.45 -50.74
C VAL A 446 34.41 43.66 -49.82
N GLU A 447 34.72 43.63 -48.53
CA GLU A 447 33.84 43.08 -47.50
C GLU A 447 33.15 44.20 -46.76
N VAL A 448 31.83 44.13 -46.71
CA VAL A 448 30.98 45.04 -45.93
C VAL A 448 30.29 44.24 -44.85
N SER A 449 30.35 44.71 -43.61
CA SER A 449 29.66 44.06 -42.48
C SER A 449 28.96 45.08 -41.60
N CYS A 450 27.95 44.62 -40.88
CA CYS A 450 27.22 45.42 -39.92
C CYS A 450 27.32 44.83 -38.50
N GLU A 451 27.76 45.65 -37.55
CA GLU A 451 27.59 45.40 -36.13
C GLU A 451 26.42 46.24 -35.61
N TYR A 452 25.53 45.64 -34.82
CA TYR A 452 24.39 46.36 -34.26
C TYR A 452 23.96 45.79 -32.91
N PHE A 453 23.24 46.60 -32.14
CA PHE A 453 22.68 46.24 -30.84
C PHE A 453 21.25 46.78 -30.69
N PRO A 454 20.28 45.99 -30.19
CA PRO A 454 20.46 44.63 -29.66
C PRO A 454 20.55 43.56 -30.75
N PRO A 455 21.26 42.45 -30.50
CA PRO A 455 21.46 41.39 -31.50
C PRO A 455 20.18 40.64 -31.88
N SER A 456 19.12 40.77 -31.07
CA SER A 456 17.79 40.20 -31.32
C SER A 456 17.00 40.93 -32.40
N ALA A 457 17.38 42.15 -32.78
CA ALA A 457 16.72 42.87 -33.85
C ALA A 457 16.86 42.07 -35.18
N PRO A 458 15.75 41.79 -35.89
CA PRO A 458 15.81 41.16 -37.21
C PRO A 458 16.67 42.01 -38.13
N PHE A 459 17.49 41.37 -38.97
CA PHE A 459 18.40 42.07 -39.87
C PHE A 459 18.18 41.60 -41.30
N ASP A 460 18.18 42.55 -42.23
CA ASP A 460 18.02 42.31 -43.65
C ASP A 460 19.10 43.04 -44.45
N VAL A 461 19.59 42.35 -45.47
CA VAL A 461 20.47 42.92 -46.49
C VAL A 461 19.60 43.18 -47.70
N GLY A 462 19.53 44.42 -48.16
CA GLY A 462 18.74 44.83 -49.31
C GLY A 462 19.25 44.24 -50.62
N ILE A 463 18.85 43.00 -50.91
CA ILE A 463 19.28 42.20 -52.07
C ILE A 463 18.87 42.85 -53.39
N GLU A 464 17.75 43.58 -53.44
CA GLU A 464 17.24 44.18 -54.68
C GLU A 464 18.24 45.15 -55.32
N GLU A 465 18.88 46.00 -54.53
CA GLU A 465 19.89 46.95 -55.01
C GLU A 465 21.17 46.23 -55.47
N LEU A 466 21.57 45.19 -54.73
CA LEU A 466 22.72 44.35 -55.08
C LEU A 466 22.52 43.62 -56.42
N GLU A 467 21.33 43.06 -56.66
CA GLU A 467 21.01 42.38 -57.92
C GLU A 467 20.87 43.37 -59.08
N TYR A 468 20.34 44.57 -58.84
CA TYR A 468 20.29 45.62 -59.86
C TYR A 468 21.69 46.02 -60.35
N ASP A 469 22.64 46.25 -59.45
CA ASP A 469 24.01 46.62 -59.80
C ASP A 469 24.83 45.46 -60.40
N LYS A 470 24.57 44.23 -59.95
CA LYS A 470 25.11 43.02 -60.58
C LYS A 470 24.61 42.83 -62.01
N GLY A 471 23.33 43.09 -62.27
CA GLY A 471 22.76 43.08 -63.62
C GLY A 471 23.39 44.12 -64.57
N ARG A 472 23.91 45.22 -64.01
CA ARG A 472 24.69 46.24 -64.72
C ARG A 472 26.16 45.88 -64.92
N GLY A 473 26.60 44.74 -64.38
CA GLY A 473 27.97 44.23 -64.50
C GLY A 473 29.00 44.90 -63.59
N ILE A 474 28.56 45.62 -62.56
CA ILE A 474 29.44 46.42 -61.69
C ILE A 474 30.27 45.53 -60.76
N TYR A 475 29.63 44.52 -60.15
CA TYR A 475 30.25 43.50 -59.31
C TYR A 475 29.42 42.20 -59.31
N ASP A 476 30.01 41.09 -58.86
CA ASP A 476 29.23 39.98 -58.27
C ASP A 476 29.23 40.15 -56.75
N TYR A 477 28.33 39.47 -56.03
CA TYR A 477 28.31 39.49 -54.58
C TYR A 477 28.01 38.11 -53.97
N ALA A 478 28.38 37.95 -52.71
CA ALA A 478 27.95 36.86 -51.85
C ALA A 478 27.55 37.42 -50.47
N VAL A 479 26.41 36.99 -49.94
CA VAL A 479 26.01 37.29 -48.55
C VAL A 479 26.68 36.25 -47.65
N GLY A 480 27.30 36.69 -46.57
CA GLY A 480 27.94 35.80 -45.61
C GLY A 480 26.92 34.91 -44.89
N GLU A 481 27.40 33.78 -44.37
CA GLU A 481 26.55 32.84 -43.61
C GLU A 481 25.95 33.46 -42.35
N ASP A 482 26.55 34.54 -41.84
CA ASP A 482 26.02 35.32 -40.72
C ASP A 482 24.78 36.15 -41.07
N GLY A 483 24.44 36.28 -42.36
CA GLY A 483 23.35 37.10 -42.88
C GLY A 483 23.54 38.61 -42.67
N LYS A 484 24.73 39.03 -42.22
CA LYS A 484 25.05 40.41 -41.79
C LYS A 484 26.27 40.99 -42.50
N SER A 485 26.88 40.20 -43.37
CA SER A 485 28.03 40.58 -44.18
C SER A 485 27.77 40.34 -45.67
N VAL A 486 28.40 41.16 -46.50
CA VAL A 486 28.34 41.07 -47.97
C VAL A 486 29.75 41.21 -48.52
N THR A 487 30.18 40.22 -49.29
CA THR A 487 31.43 40.25 -50.06
C THR A 487 31.11 40.65 -51.50
N LEU A 488 31.75 41.71 -51.99
CA LEU A 488 31.61 42.25 -53.33
C LEU A 488 32.85 41.96 -54.17
N TYR A 489 32.68 41.28 -55.30
CA TYR A 489 33.72 40.98 -56.28
C TYR A 489 33.64 41.98 -57.43
N THR A 490 34.44 43.05 -57.36
CA THR A 490 34.31 44.19 -58.28
C THR A 490 34.77 43.87 -59.70
N LYS A 491 34.01 44.29 -60.71
CA LYS A 491 34.22 43.92 -62.12
C LYS A 491 34.44 45.09 -63.06
N GLU A 492 33.55 46.07 -63.07
CA GLU A 492 33.64 47.21 -63.99
C GLU A 492 33.56 48.53 -63.22
N ARG A 493 34.10 49.59 -63.84
CA ARG A 493 34.00 50.94 -63.29
C ARG A 493 32.53 51.34 -63.15
N GLY A 494 32.18 51.87 -61.99
CA GLY A 494 30.80 52.22 -61.71
C GLY A 494 30.60 52.62 -60.26
N SER A 495 29.36 52.96 -59.95
CA SER A 495 28.91 53.21 -58.59
C SER A 495 27.67 52.39 -58.29
N GLY A 496 27.59 51.91 -57.06
CA GLY A 496 26.49 51.08 -56.59
C GLY A 496 26.02 51.42 -55.19
N LEU A 497 24.87 50.88 -54.82
CA LEU A 497 24.24 51.05 -53.52
C LEU A 497 24.04 49.70 -52.85
N LEU A 498 24.33 49.65 -51.55
CA LEU A 498 24.00 48.54 -50.68
C LEU A 498 23.17 49.09 -49.52
N TYR A 499 22.12 48.36 -49.16
CA TYR A 499 21.22 48.71 -48.06
C TYR A 499 21.29 47.62 -46.99
N MET A 500 21.38 48.04 -45.73
CA MET A 500 21.37 47.15 -44.57
C MET A 500 20.38 47.70 -43.55
N GLU A 501 19.47 46.88 -43.05
CA GLU A 501 18.41 47.30 -42.14
C GLU A 501 18.29 46.37 -40.94
N ALA A 502 18.16 46.96 -39.76
CA ALA A 502 17.80 46.28 -38.53
C ALA A 502 16.41 46.73 -38.07
N GLY A 503 15.47 45.79 -38.00
CA GLY A 503 14.09 46.02 -37.57
C GLY A 503 13.94 46.29 -36.07
N TYR A 504 12.72 46.21 -35.56
CA TYR A 504 12.40 46.45 -34.15
C TYR A 504 13.19 45.50 -33.22
N PRO A 505 13.76 45.96 -32.09
CA PRO A 505 13.60 47.30 -31.50
C PRO A 505 14.60 48.36 -31.97
N LEU A 506 15.56 48.02 -32.84
CA LEU A 506 16.57 48.97 -33.33
C LEU A 506 15.97 49.96 -34.35
N ASN A 507 15.16 49.47 -35.31
CA ASN A 507 14.51 50.28 -36.35
C ASN A 507 15.46 51.29 -37.04
N GLN A 508 16.63 50.82 -37.46
CA GLN A 508 17.64 51.63 -38.13
C GLN A 508 18.05 50.97 -39.44
N ALA A 509 18.33 51.79 -40.44
CA ALA A 509 18.90 51.34 -41.70
C ALA A 509 20.06 52.23 -42.12
N GLU A 510 21.04 51.62 -42.78
CA GLU A 510 22.22 52.30 -43.29
C GLU A 510 22.37 52.03 -44.79
N MET A 511 22.73 53.08 -45.51
CA MET A 511 23.01 53.03 -46.95
C MET A 511 24.52 53.13 -47.16
N ILE A 512 25.06 52.18 -47.91
CA ILE A 512 26.47 52.13 -48.29
C ILE A 512 26.61 52.49 -49.76
N PHE A 513 27.40 53.52 -50.06
CA PHE A 513 27.74 53.93 -51.41
C PHE A 513 29.09 53.37 -51.82
N LEU A 514 29.12 52.61 -52.93
CA LEU A 514 30.33 52.01 -53.48
C LEU A 514 30.75 52.74 -54.76
N VAL A 515 32.04 53.05 -54.90
CA VAL A 515 32.64 53.58 -56.13
C VAL A 515 33.83 52.74 -56.54
N ILE A 516 33.82 52.25 -57.78
CA ILE A 516 34.90 51.47 -58.39
C ILE A 516 35.60 52.33 -59.46
N ASP A 517 36.86 52.70 -59.19
CA ASP A 517 37.71 53.52 -60.07
C ASP A 517 38.45 52.73 -61.17
#